data_AF-A0A520DEM0-F1
#
_entry.id   AF-A0A520DEM0-F1
#
_cell.length_a   1.000
_cell.length_b   1.000
_cell.length_c   1.000
_cell.angle_alpha   90.00
_cell.angle_beta   90.00
_cell.angle_gamma   90.00
#
_symmetry.space_group_name_H-M   'P 1'
#
loop_
_entity.id
_entity.type
_entity.pdbx_description
1 polymer ?
#
loop_
_entity_poly.entity_id
_entity_poly.type
_entity_poly.pdbx_seq_one_letter_code
_entity_poly.pdbx_strand_id
1 'polypeptide(L)'
;GDDDKRRALKQIVRQRGITQAFVFVNSKLGCARLARSLEREGLKTTALHGDKSQDERLKALAAFKAGEVDLLVCTDVAARGLDIKDVPAVFNFDIPFNAEDYVHRIGRTGRAGASGLAVSFASGGNDARLVADIEKLIKKPIELEALEFEEDRPRGRINDGRRHWREEGEAEPGDAREVLDAIAAPSNARDPRDQRVSTFGNGASRGNGRPQRSSASRDPFFEKPYEAPAREAEPAWEASAKAAPARGISNNIKSKRKVAALFKASASASTAD
;
A
#
# COMPACT_ATOMS: atom_id res chain seq x y z
N GLY A 1 6.69 11.21 -6.07
CA GLY A 1 5.94 9.93 -6.23
C GLY A 1 5.84 9.21 -4.89
N ASP A 2 5.29 8.00 -4.85
CA ASP A 2 5.04 7.25 -3.60
C ASP A 2 6.31 6.99 -2.78
N ASP A 3 7.45 6.77 -3.45
CA ASP A 3 8.74 6.60 -2.77
C ASP A 3 9.17 7.87 -2.02
N ASP A 4 8.94 9.06 -2.60
CA ASP A 4 9.26 10.34 -1.95
C ASP A 4 8.33 10.56 -0.75
N LYS A 5 7.03 10.25 -0.89
CA LYS A 5 6.07 10.30 0.22
C LYS A 5 6.49 9.38 1.38
N ARG A 6 6.98 8.17 1.07
CA ARG A 6 7.46 7.20 2.07
C ARG A 6 8.69 7.74 2.80
N ARG A 7 9.65 8.31 2.07
CA ARG A 7 10.85 8.95 2.66
C ARG A 7 10.44 10.11 3.57
N ALA A 8 9.53 10.96 3.13
CA ALA A 8 9.00 12.08 3.90
C ALA A 8 8.34 11.62 5.20
N LEU A 9 7.45 10.63 5.12
CA LEU A 9 6.80 10.03 6.29
C LEU A 9 7.84 9.56 7.32
N LYS A 10 8.84 8.80 6.88
CA LYS A 10 9.90 8.30 7.75
C LYS A 10 10.72 9.42 8.39
N GLN A 11 11.08 10.44 7.61
CA GLN A 11 11.81 11.60 8.10
C GLN A 11 11.01 12.32 9.19
N ILE A 12 9.73 12.60 8.95
CA ILE A 12 8.87 13.28 9.93
C ILE A 12 8.71 12.45 11.20
N VAL A 13 8.46 11.13 11.06
CA VAL A 13 8.32 10.23 12.20
C VAL A 13 9.57 10.22 13.08
N ARG A 14 10.76 10.18 12.47
CA ARG A 14 12.03 10.19 13.19
C ARG A 14 12.36 11.55 13.80
N GLN A 15 12.26 12.64 13.03
CA GLN A 15 12.62 13.99 13.48
C GLN A 15 11.71 14.50 14.59
N ARG A 16 10.41 14.23 14.51
CA ARG A 16 9.42 14.67 15.50
C ARG A 16 9.21 13.67 16.64
N GLY A 17 9.96 12.55 16.66
CA GLY A 17 9.87 11.54 17.72
C GLY A 17 8.46 10.98 17.89
N ILE A 18 7.75 10.74 16.79
CA ILE A 18 6.34 10.35 16.83
C ILE A 18 6.24 8.92 17.36
N THR A 19 5.58 8.79 18.51
CA THR A 19 5.44 7.50 19.21
C THR A 19 4.32 6.65 18.64
N GLN A 20 3.20 7.25 18.24
CA GLN A 20 2.08 6.55 17.62
C GLN A 20 1.38 7.40 16.55
N ALA A 21 1.03 6.78 15.42
CA ALA A 21 0.28 7.45 14.36
C ALA A 21 -0.59 6.53 13.50
N PHE A 22 -1.65 7.12 12.94
CA PHE A 22 -2.37 6.52 11.81
C PHE A 22 -1.77 6.96 10.49
N VAL A 23 -1.66 6.04 9.54
CA VAL A 23 -1.24 6.33 8.17
C VAL A 23 -2.35 5.87 7.22
N PHE A 24 -3.10 6.82 6.66
CA PHE A 24 -4.21 6.55 5.77
C PHE A 24 -3.78 6.42 4.32
N VAL A 25 -4.27 5.38 3.67
CA VAL A 25 -4.11 5.09 2.23
C VAL A 25 -5.46 4.75 1.60
N ASN A 26 -5.58 4.99 0.29
CA ASN A 26 -6.85 4.85 -0.40
C ASN A 26 -7.14 3.41 -0.88
N SER A 27 -6.12 2.53 -0.91
CA SER A 27 -6.27 1.17 -1.42
C SER A 27 -5.77 0.10 -0.44
N LYS A 28 -6.43 -1.07 -0.46
CA LYS A 28 -6.06 -2.23 0.37
C LYS A 28 -4.66 -2.75 0.02
N LEU A 29 -4.36 -2.85 -1.28
CA LEU A 29 -3.05 -3.27 -1.76
C LEU A 29 -1.96 -2.25 -1.39
N GLY A 30 -2.25 -0.95 -1.50
CA GLY A 30 -1.37 0.12 -1.06
C GLY A 30 -1.05 0.03 0.42
N CYS A 31 -2.07 -0.26 1.25
CA CYS A 31 -1.91 -0.47 2.70
C CYS A 31 -0.91 -1.59 3.02
N ALA A 32 -1.12 -2.78 2.44
CA ALA A 32 -0.24 -3.92 2.65
C ALA A 32 1.18 -3.70 2.08
N ARG A 33 1.32 -2.96 0.98
CA ARG A 33 2.63 -2.62 0.40
C ARG A 33 3.39 -1.61 1.24
N LEU A 34 2.71 -0.54 1.68
CA LEU A 34 3.31 0.53 2.48
C LEU A 34 3.77 -0.01 3.83
N ALA A 35 2.92 -0.75 4.56
CA ALA A 35 3.29 -1.34 5.85
C ALA A 35 4.54 -2.23 5.74
N ARG A 36 4.56 -3.19 4.79
CA ARG A 36 5.74 -4.03 4.55
C ARG A 36 6.98 -3.22 4.17
N SER A 37 6.83 -2.12 3.44
CA SER A 37 7.96 -1.27 3.09
C SER A 37 8.51 -0.54 4.30
N LEU A 38 7.65 0.03 5.14
CA LEU A 38 8.06 0.73 6.37
C LEU A 38 8.69 -0.23 7.39
N GLU A 39 8.15 -1.45 7.49
CA GLU A 39 8.69 -2.52 8.33
C GLU A 39 10.12 -2.91 7.91
N ARG A 40 10.37 -3.10 6.61
CA ARG A 40 11.73 -3.35 6.08
C ARG A 40 12.70 -2.20 6.35
N GLU A 41 12.18 -0.98 6.51
CA GLU A 41 12.96 0.21 6.83
C GLU A 41 13.17 0.40 8.34
N GLY A 42 12.75 -0.57 9.15
CA GLY A 42 12.96 -0.63 10.60
C GLY A 42 11.91 0.10 11.43
N LEU A 43 10.76 0.46 10.85
CA LEU A 43 9.65 1.06 11.59
C LEU A 43 8.69 -0.03 12.07
N LYS A 44 8.20 0.09 13.31
CA LYS A 44 7.19 -0.83 13.84
C LYS A 44 5.84 -0.45 13.25
N THR A 45 5.39 -1.19 12.24
CA THR A 45 4.15 -0.87 11.53
C THR A 45 3.27 -2.10 11.36
N THR A 46 1.96 -1.88 11.26
CA THR A 46 1.01 -2.95 10.91
C THR A 46 -0.07 -2.42 9.97
N ALA A 47 -0.64 -3.31 9.17
CA ALA A 47 -1.65 -2.98 8.16
C ALA A 47 -3.06 -3.38 8.62
N LEU A 48 -4.02 -2.48 8.43
CA LEU A 48 -5.43 -2.71 8.70
C LEU A 48 -6.29 -2.34 7.48
N HIS A 49 -6.80 -3.35 6.79
CA HIS A 49 -7.61 -3.20 5.58
C HIS A 49 -8.68 -4.30 5.50
N GLY A 50 -9.60 -4.19 4.53
CA GLY A 50 -10.75 -5.08 4.41
C GLY A 50 -10.43 -6.55 4.10
N ASP A 51 -9.25 -6.84 3.55
CA ASP A 51 -8.84 -8.24 3.25
C ASP A 51 -8.23 -8.95 4.47
N LYS A 52 -8.12 -8.28 5.63
CA LYS A 52 -7.69 -8.91 6.88
C LYS A 52 -8.85 -9.63 7.55
N SER A 53 -8.59 -10.81 8.11
CA SER A 53 -9.59 -11.52 8.91
C SER A 53 -9.95 -10.71 10.16
N GLN A 54 -11.11 -10.96 10.76
CA GLN A 54 -11.52 -10.25 11.97
C GLN A 54 -10.51 -10.42 13.11
N ASP A 55 -9.96 -11.62 13.28
CA ASP A 55 -8.95 -11.91 14.29
C ASP A 55 -7.64 -11.15 14.03
N GLU A 56 -7.20 -11.09 12.76
CA GLU A 56 -6.03 -10.28 12.40
C GLU A 56 -6.25 -8.79 12.68
N ARG A 57 -7.46 -8.29 12.40
CA ARG A 57 -7.82 -6.90 12.71
C ARG A 57 -7.76 -6.63 14.21
N LEU A 58 -8.33 -7.53 15.03
CA LEU A 58 -8.29 -7.42 16.49
C LEU A 58 -6.85 -7.47 17.02
N LYS A 59 -6.02 -8.38 16.50
CA LYS A 59 -4.60 -8.47 16.87
C LYS A 59 -3.81 -7.22 16.51
N ALA A 60 -3.99 -6.69 15.30
CA ALA A 60 -3.35 -5.45 14.87
C ALA A 60 -3.74 -4.26 15.75
N LEU A 61 -5.03 -4.16 16.11
CA LEU A 61 -5.52 -3.13 17.01
C LEU A 61 -5.00 -3.29 18.43
N ALA A 62 -4.93 -4.51 18.95
CA ALA A 62 -4.40 -4.79 20.27
C ALA A 62 -2.91 -4.42 20.35
N ALA A 63 -2.11 -4.83 19.37
CA ALA A 63 -0.69 -4.48 19.28
C ALA A 63 -0.46 -2.97 19.18
N PHE A 64 -1.30 -2.26 18.42
CA PHE A 64 -1.27 -0.80 18.35
C PHE A 64 -1.68 -0.16 19.69
N LYS A 65 -2.75 -0.63 20.35
CA LYS A 65 -3.16 -0.14 21.68
C LYS A 65 -2.10 -0.38 22.75
N ALA A 66 -1.38 -1.49 22.67
CA ALA A 66 -0.30 -1.85 23.60
C ALA A 66 1.00 -1.06 23.37
N GLY A 67 1.11 -0.29 22.27
CA GLY A 67 2.35 0.41 21.91
C GLY A 67 3.43 -0.52 21.36
N GLU A 68 3.10 -1.75 20.98
CA GLU A 68 4.02 -2.66 20.30
C GLU A 68 4.27 -2.23 18.85
N VAL A 69 3.30 -1.53 18.26
CA VAL A 69 3.36 -0.98 16.91
C VAL A 69 3.15 0.53 16.98
N ASP A 70 4.05 1.27 16.34
CA ASP A 70 4.05 2.73 16.33
C ASP A 70 3.16 3.27 15.21
N LEU A 71 3.14 2.63 14.04
CA LEU A 71 2.36 3.09 12.89
C LEU A 71 1.28 2.07 12.48
N LEU A 72 0.01 2.49 12.52
CA LEU A 72 -1.08 1.72 11.96
C LEU A 72 -1.43 2.25 10.57
N VAL A 73 -1.05 1.52 9.53
CA VAL A 73 -1.40 1.83 8.14
C VAL A 73 -2.80 1.29 7.87
N CYS A 74 -3.73 2.12 7.40
CA CYS A 74 -5.12 1.72 7.27
C CYS A 74 -5.87 2.38 6.12
N THR A 75 -6.99 1.77 5.73
CA THR A 75 -7.99 2.39 4.84
C THR A 75 -9.16 2.94 5.64
N ASP A 76 -9.90 3.90 5.07
CA ASP A 76 -11.05 4.54 5.76
C ASP A 76 -12.08 3.53 6.25
N VAL A 77 -12.45 2.57 5.38
CA VAL A 77 -13.43 1.53 5.71
C VAL A 77 -12.97 0.68 6.89
N ALA A 78 -11.68 0.34 6.94
CA ALA A 78 -11.14 -0.49 8.00
C ALA A 78 -10.98 0.27 9.33
N ALA A 79 -10.77 1.59 9.25
CA ALA A 79 -10.59 2.49 10.39
C ALA A 79 -11.91 3.01 10.97
N ARG A 80 -13.03 2.92 10.23
CA ARG A 80 -14.36 3.24 10.74
C ARG A 80 -14.76 2.25 11.83
N GLY A 81 -15.32 2.76 12.93
CA GLY A 81 -15.71 1.94 14.08
C GLY A 81 -14.56 1.50 14.99
N LEU A 82 -13.32 1.92 14.72
CA LEU A 82 -12.22 1.73 15.67
C LEU A 82 -12.42 2.65 16.88
N ASP A 83 -12.43 2.04 18.06
CA ASP A 83 -12.35 2.72 19.35
C ASP A 83 -10.88 2.95 19.74
N ILE A 84 -10.15 3.57 18.82
CA ILE A 84 -8.83 4.16 19.07
C ILE A 84 -8.98 5.61 18.65
N LYS A 85 -9.08 6.46 19.66
CA LYS A 85 -9.20 7.91 19.55
C LYS A 85 -7.95 8.48 20.19
N ASP A 86 -7.52 9.65 19.72
CA ASP A 86 -6.47 10.47 20.35
C ASP A 86 -5.05 9.97 20.12
N VAL A 87 -4.73 9.65 18.87
CA VAL A 87 -3.33 9.43 18.49
C VAL A 87 -2.57 10.76 18.37
N PRO A 88 -1.26 10.80 18.70
CA PRO A 88 -0.43 12.01 18.57
C PRO A 88 -0.36 12.57 17.16
N ALA A 89 -0.37 11.69 16.14
CA ALA A 89 -0.26 12.10 14.75
C ALA A 89 -1.15 11.29 13.80
N VAL A 90 -1.55 11.94 12.72
CA VAL A 90 -2.25 11.35 11.58
C VAL A 90 -1.55 11.76 10.30
N PHE A 91 -1.28 10.78 9.45
CA PHE A 91 -0.67 10.95 8.14
C PHE A 91 -1.65 10.53 7.06
N ASN A 92 -1.96 11.42 6.12
CA ASN A 92 -2.64 11.08 4.88
C ASN A 92 -1.57 10.80 3.82
N PHE A 93 -1.22 9.52 3.64
CA PHE A 93 -0.29 9.11 2.58
C PHE A 93 -0.89 9.35 1.20
N ASP A 94 -2.17 9.02 1.07
CA ASP A 94 -2.99 9.38 -0.08
C ASP A 94 -4.04 10.42 0.33
N ILE A 95 -4.25 11.44 -0.51
CA ILE A 95 -5.33 12.39 -0.32
C ILE A 95 -6.66 11.66 -0.52
N PRO A 96 -7.63 11.76 0.42
CA PRO A 96 -8.91 11.06 0.30
C PRO A 96 -9.68 11.55 -0.93
N PHE A 97 -10.47 10.64 -1.53
CA PHE A 97 -11.32 10.98 -2.68
C PHE A 97 -12.49 11.90 -2.32
N ASN A 98 -12.94 11.86 -1.06
CA ASN A 98 -13.97 12.74 -0.52
C ASN A 98 -13.38 13.64 0.58
N ALA A 99 -13.68 14.93 0.53
CA ALA A 99 -13.26 15.90 1.54
C ALA A 99 -13.81 15.58 2.94
N GLU A 100 -14.97 14.94 3.06
CA GLU A 100 -15.52 14.54 4.36
C GLU A 100 -14.63 13.49 5.06
N ASP A 101 -14.07 12.56 4.28
CA ASP A 101 -13.16 11.55 4.82
C ASP A 101 -11.87 12.19 5.36
N TYR A 102 -11.41 13.30 4.76
CA TYR A 102 -10.29 14.07 5.32
C TYR A 102 -10.57 14.51 6.76
N VAL A 103 -11.74 15.10 7.00
CA VAL A 103 -12.15 15.55 8.34
C VAL A 103 -12.25 14.38 9.32
N HIS A 104 -12.77 13.23 8.87
CA HIS A 104 -12.84 12.02 9.70
C HIS A 104 -11.47 11.43 10.05
N ARG A 105 -10.50 11.52 9.13
CA ARG A 105 -9.11 11.07 9.33
C ARG A 105 -8.39 11.96 10.34
N ILE A 106 -8.36 13.27 10.11
CA ILE A 106 -7.68 14.20 11.03
C ILE A 106 -8.39 14.28 12.39
N GLY A 107 -9.70 13.98 12.43
CA GLY A 107 -10.45 13.86 13.68
C GLY A 107 -10.03 12.68 14.57
N ARG A 108 -9.00 11.91 14.20
CA ARG A 108 -8.37 10.88 15.05
C ARG A 108 -7.29 11.44 15.97
N THR A 109 -6.83 12.67 15.73
CA THR A 109 -5.87 13.39 16.58
C THR A 109 -6.48 14.64 17.17
N GLY A 110 -5.80 15.27 18.14
CA GLY A 110 -6.13 16.60 18.64
C GLY A 110 -7.46 16.73 19.41
N ARG A 111 -7.93 15.70 20.11
CA ARG A 111 -9.13 15.81 20.98
C ARG A 111 -8.74 16.06 22.43
N ALA A 112 -9.74 16.41 23.25
CA ALA A 112 -9.61 16.69 24.68
C ALA A 112 -8.60 17.81 25.04
N GLY A 113 -8.36 18.74 24.11
CA GLY A 113 -7.44 19.87 24.32
C GLY A 113 -5.97 19.56 24.08
N ALA A 114 -5.63 18.31 23.70
CA ALA A 114 -4.27 17.96 23.30
C ALA A 114 -3.95 18.49 21.89
N SER A 115 -2.71 18.90 21.66
CA SER A 115 -2.22 19.21 20.32
C SER A 115 -2.03 17.91 19.53
N GLY A 116 -2.51 17.91 18.28
CA GLY A 116 -2.40 16.79 17.36
C GLY A 116 -1.75 17.21 16.06
N LEU A 117 -0.91 16.34 15.49
CA LEU A 117 -0.27 16.61 14.21
C LEU A 117 -1.04 15.91 13.08
N ALA A 118 -1.48 16.67 12.07
CA ALA A 118 -2.05 16.12 10.85
C ALA A 118 -1.20 16.53 9.64
N VAL A 119 -0.63 15.56 8.94
CA VAL A 119 0.22 15.78 7.75
C VAL A 119 -0.40 15.08 6.55
N SER A 120 -0.44 15.74 5.39
CA SER A 120 -0.99 15.18 4.16
C SER A 120 0.01 15.29 3.02
N PHE A 121 0.23 14.18 2.32
CA PHE A 121 1.16 14.12 1.20
C PHE A 121 0.40 14.22 -0.12
N ALA A 122 0.54 15.37 -0.80
CA ALA A 122 -0.03 15.61 -2.12
C ALA A 122 1.03 15.47 -3.22
N SER A 123 0.69 14.80 -4.32
CA SER A 123 1.47 14.78 -5.55
C SER A 123 0.81 15.73 -6.55
N GLY A 124 1.53 16.79 -6.94
CA GLY A 124 0.97 18.00 -7.56
C GLY A 124 -0.10 17.77 -8.65
N GLY A 125 0.14 16.91 -9.65
CA GLY A 125 -0.79 16.75 -10.78
C GLY A 125 -2.13 16.09 -10.43
N ASN A 126 -2.10 14.91 -9.82
CA ASN A 126 -3.30 14.10 -9.64
C ASN A 126 -4.13 14.50 -8.40
N ASP A 127 -3.46 15.07 -7.39
CA ASP A 127 -4.09 15.36 -6.10
C ASP A 127 -4.64 16.80 -6.01
N ALA A 128 -4.29 17.70 -6.94
CA ALA A 128 -4.66 19.13 -6.89
C ALA A 128 -6.17 19.35 -6.76
N ARG A 129 -6.98 18.60 -7.52
CA ARG A 129 -8.44 18.69 -7.43
C ARG A 129 -8.96 18.26 -6.06
N LEU A 130 -8.42 17.17 -5.52
CA LEU A 130 -8.84 16.64 -4.22
C LEU A 130 -8.47 17.62 -3.09
N VAL A 131 -7.27 18.21 -3.16
CA VAL A 131 -6.83 19.25 -2.22
C VAL A 131 -7.76 20.46 -2.27
N ALA A 132 -8.11 20.95 -3.47
CA ALA A 132 -9.02 22.08 -3.63
C ALA A 132 -10.41 21.79 -3.04
N ASP A 133 -10.92 20.57 -3.18
CA ASP A 133 -12.21 20.18 -2.60
C ASP A 133 -12.15 20.09 -1.06
N ILE A 134 -11.01 19.67 -0.51
CA ILE A 134 -10.75 19.71 0.94
C ILE A 134 -10.73 21.15 1.45
N GLU A 135 -9.98 22.05 0.79
CA GLU A 135 -9.89 23.46 1.17
C GLU A 135 -11.25 24.16 1.19
N LYS A 136 -12.10 23.88 0.20
CA LYS A 136 -13.48 24.39 0.16
C LYS A 136 -14.30 23.92 1.36
N LEU A 137 -14.16 22.65 1.75
CA LEU A 137 -14.91 22.10 2.88
C LEU A 137 -14.43 22.69 4.22
N ILE A 138 -13.11 22.73 4.43
CA ILE A 138 -12.53 23.25 5.68
C ILE A 138 -12.54 24.78 5.78
N LYS A 139 -12.83 25.46 4.66
CA LYS A 139 -12.86 26.93 4.51
C LYS A 139 -11.56 27.60 4.96
N LYS A 140 -10.44 26.91 4.80
CA LYS A 140 -9.09 27.36 5.13
C LYS A 140 -8.12 26.87 4.06
N PRO A 141 -7.15 27.70 3.65
CA PRO A 141 -6.08 27.24 2.76
C PRO A 141 -5.21 26.22 3.51
N ILE A 142 -4.77 25.18 2.82
CA ILE A 142 -3.79 24.23 3.37
C ILE A 142 -2.40 24.78 3.08
N GLU A 143 -1.62 25.01 4.13
CA GLU A 143 -0.21 25.41 3.98
C GLU A 143 0.59 24.26 3.39
N LEU A 144 1.08 24.46 2.16
CA LEU A 144 1.95 23.50 1.48
C LEU A 144 3.39 23.75 1.92
N GLU A 145 3.86 22.98 2.89
CA GLU A 145 5.27 22.95 3.26
C GLU A 145 6.04 22.03 2.32
N ALA A 146 6.99 22.59 1.57
CA ALA A 146 7.91 21.81 0.76
C ALA A 146 8.93 21.13 1.68
N LEU A 147 8.86 19.81 1.80
CA LEU A 147 9.88 19.04 2.52
C LEU A 147 11.11 18.90 1.63
N GLU A 148 12.20 19.53 2.04
CA GLU A 148 13.51 19.31 1.43
C GLU A 148 14.05 17.95 1.86
N PHE A 149 14.46 17.15 0.87
CA PHE A 149 15.14 15.88 1.10
C PHE A 149 16.64 16.12 0.94
N GLU A 150 17.45 15.76 1.93
CA GLU A 150 18.87 15.54 1.69
C GLU A 150 18.97 14.45 0.61
N GLU A 151 19.54 14.79 -0.55
CA GLU A 151 19.63 13.89 -1.70
C GLU A 151 20.59 12.72 -1.43
N ASP A 152 20.19 11.74 -0.62
CA ASP A 152 20.76 10.40 -0.64
C ASP A 152 20.22 9.63 -1.85
N ARG A 153 20.46 10.19 -3.04
CA ARG A 153 20.33 9.50 -4.31
C ARG A 153 21.73 9.12 -4.78
N PRO A 154 22.22 7.89 -4.53
CA PRO A 154 22.92 7.24 -5.63
C PRO A 154 21.86 7.11 -6.73
N ARG A 155 21.98 7.91 -7.80
CA ARG A 155 21.25 7.66 -9.04
C ARG A 155 21.68 6.27 -9.51
N GLY A 156 21.01 5.24 -9.02
CA GLY A 156 21.14 3.90 -9.55
C GLY A 156 20.86 4.05 -11.03
N ARG A 157 21.89 3.81 -11.86
CA ARG A 157 21.72 3.66 -13.30
C ARG A 157 20.51 2.77 -13.49
N ILE A 158 19.45 3.34 -14.04
CA ILE A 158 18.42 2.54 -14.68
C ILE A 158 19.20 1.79 -15.74
N ASN A 159 19.47 0.51 -15.51
CA ASN A 159 19.92 -0.39 -16.56
C ASN A 159 18.70 -0.59 -17.44
N ASP A 160 18.43 0.39 -18.30
CA ASP A 160 17.62 0.16 -19.47
C ASP A 160 18.35 -0.96 -20.23
N GLY A 161 17.72 -2.11 -20.44
CA GLY A 161 18.34 -3.30 -21.02
C GLY A 161 18.83 -3.14 -22.47
N ARG A 162 19.27 -1.95 -22.87
CA ARG A 162 19.74 -1.53 -24.19
C ARG A 162 21.16 -1.96 -24.55
N ARG A 163 21.85 -2.71 -23.69
CA ARG A 163 23.24 -3.16 -23.94
C ARG A 163 23.39 -4.62 -24.40
N HIS A 164 22.32 -5.32 -24.79
CA HIS A 164 22.48 -6.72 -25.25
C HIS A 164 21.84 -7.06 -26.61
N TRP A 165 21.77 -6.10 -27.53
CA TRP A 165 21.56 -6.38 -28.96
C TRP A 165 22.44 -5.46 -29.83
N ARG A 166 23.76 -5.67 -29.76
CA ARG A 166 24.66 -5.28 -30.85
C ARG A 166 25.54 -6.47 -31.22
N GLU A 167 24.95 -7.33 -32.03
CA GLU A 167 25.50 -8.42 -32.85
C GLU A 167 24.56 -8.40 -34.07
N GLU A 168 24.94 -8.37 -35.34
CA GLU A 168 26.19 -8.42 -36.09
C GLU A 168 25.85 -7.74 -37.42
N GLY A 169 26.82 -7.08 -38.06
CA GLY A 169 26.63 -6.63 -39.44
C GLY A 169 27.45 -5.39 -39.77
N GLU A 170 28.27 -5.55 -40.81
CA GLU A 170 28.93 -4.48 -41.59
C GLU A 170 30.29 -4.03 -41.04
N ALA A 171 31.28 -4.90 -41.25
CA ALA A 171 32.67 -4.48 -41.46
C ALA A 171 32.90 -4.35 -42.98
N GLU A 172 32.99 -3.11 -43.46
CA GLU A 172 33.49 -2.78 -44.80
C GLU A 172 35.04 -2.73 -44.79
N PRO A 173 35.72 -3.07 -45.89
CA PRO A 173 37.14 -3.38 -45.92
C PRO A 173 38.00 -2.15 -46.25
N GLY A 174 39.12 -1.97 -45.53
CA GLY A 174 40.08 -0.90 -45.81
C GLY A 174 41.46 -1.21 -45.24
N ASP A 175 42.36 -1.59 -46.16
CA ASP A 175 43.83 -1.62 -46.11
C ASP A 175 44.56 -1.43 -44.77
N ALA A 176 45.27 -2.49 -44.36
CA ALA A 176 46.63 -2.37 -43.84
C ALA A 176 47.41 -3.66 -44.12
N ARG A 177 47.96 -3.73 -45.33
CA ARG A 177 49.17 -4.52 -45.60
C ARG A 177 50.30 -3.95 -44.74
N GLU A 178 50.69 -4.69 -43.71
CA GLU A 178 52.04 -4.83 -43.16
C GLU A 178 51.93 -5.34 -41.71
N VAL A 179 52.06 -6.64 -41.51
CA VAL A 179 53.11 -7.27 -40.69
C VAL A 179 52.88 -8.79 -40.69
N LEU A 180 53.32 -9.41 -41.78
CA LEU A 180 53.71 -10.82 -41.79
C LEU A 180 54.98 -10.98 -40.95
N ASP A 181 55.10 -12.14 -40.32
CA ASP A 181 56.34 -12.72 -39.80
C ASP A 181 57.04 -11.98 -38.66
N ALA A 182 56.62 -12.27 -37.43
CA ALA A 182 57.56 -12.37 -36.33
C ALA A 182 57.13 -13.47 -35.34
N ILE A 183 57.86 -14.59 -35.44
CA ILE A 183 58.24 -15.51 -34.36
C ILE A 183 57.40 -16.79 -34.24
N ALA A 184 57.93 -17.78 -34.92
CA ALA A 184 57.72 -19.20 -34.72
C ALA A 184 58.26 -19.71 -33.36
N ALA A 185 57.45 -20.57 -32.73
CA ALA A 185 57.80 -21.82 -32.04
C ALA A 185 58.51 -21.75 -30.63
N PRO A 186 58.69 -22.89 -29.92
CA PRO A 186 57.74 -23.39 -28.91
C PRO A 186 58.42 -23.80 -27.57
N SER A 187 57.67 -24.05 -26.48
CA SER A 187 58.25 -24.76 -25.32
C SER A 187 57.23 -25.43 -24.38
N ASN A 188 57.45 -26.74 -24.20
CA ASN A 188 56.81 -27.70 -23.29
C ASN A 188 57.11 -27.47 -21.79
N ALA A 189 56.17 -27.85 -20.92
CA ALA A 189 56.36 -28.56 -19.63
C ALA A 189 54.96 -29.03 -19.13
N ARG A 190 54.56 -30.32 -19.15
CA ARG A 190 54.74 -31.41 -18.14
C ARG A 190 54.53 -30.93 -16.69
N ASP A 191 53.69 -31.49 -15.81
CA ASP A 191 53.30 -32.91 -15.56
C ASP A 191 52.00 -32.99 -14.67
N PRO A 192 51.48 -34.16 -14.19
CA PRO A 192 50.06 -34.54 -14.24
C PRO A 192 49.45 -34.89 -12.86
N ARG A 193 48.17 -35.33 -12.79
CA ARG A 193 47.71 -36.36 -11.82
C ARG A 193 46.26 -36.82 -12.04
N ASP A 194 46.16 -38.15 -12.18
CA ASP A 194 45.08 -39.13 -11.95
C ASP A 194 43.62 -38.80 -12.30
N GLN A 195 43.06 -39.44 -13.33
CA GLN A 195 42.55 -40.82 -13.37
C GLN A 195 41.39 -41.08 -12.41
N ARG A 196 40.18 -41.14 -12.98
CA ARG A 196 39.31 -42.33 -12.87
C ARG A 196 38.43 -42.48 -14.10
N VAL A 197 38.61 -43.62 -14.75
CA VAL A 197 37.87 -44.14 -15.90
C VAL A 197 36.67 -44.94 -15.41
N SER A 198 35.51 -44.70 -16.01
CA SER A 198 34.61 -45.73 -16.56
C SER A 198 33.35 -45.05 -17.09
N THR A 199 32.69 -45.37 -18.21
CA THR A 199 32.89 -46.18 -19.42
C THR A 199 31.65 -45.81 -20.28
N PHE A 200 31.73 -46.01 -21.60
CA PHE A 200 30.64 -45.89 -22.60
C PHE A 200 30.32 -44.44 -23.01
N GLY A 201 30.42 -44.01 -24.26
CA GLY A 201 30.47 -44.74 -25.52
C GLY A 201 29.52 -44.04 -26.51
N ASN A 202 30.10 -43.13 -27.31
CA ASN A 202 29.72 -42.70 -28.66
C ASN A 202 28.25 -42.55 -29.08
N GLY A 203 27.93 -41.39 -29.68
CA GLY A 203 26.82 -41.30 -30.64
C GLY A 203 26.31 -39.88 -30.89
N ALA A 204 26.79 -39.25 -31.94
CA ALA A 204 26.29 -37.98 -32.47
C ALA A 204 24.80 -38.05 -32.89
N SER A 205 24.04 -36.98 -32.69
CA SER A 205 23.27 -36.35 -33.78
C SER A 205 22.57 -35.05 -33.31
N ARG A 206 22.55 -34.09 -34.23
CA ARG A 206 21.83 -32.81 -34.16
C ARG A 206 20.32 -33.05 -34.21
N GLY A 207 19.54 -32.31 -33.42
CA GLY A 207 18.08 -32.36 -33.50
C GLY A 207 17.41 -31.20 -32.77
N ASN A 208 16.94 -30.23 -33.56
CA ASN A 208 16.10 -29.11 -33.17
C ASN A 208 14.78 -29.62 -32.55
N GLY A 209 14.44 -29.25 -31.32
CA GLY A 209 13.18 -29.67 -30.68
C GLY A 209 12.72 -28.70 -29.60
N ARG A 210 11.69 -27.90 -29.90
CA ARG A 210 10.97 -27.02 -28.97
C ARG A 210 10.38 -27.84 -27.79
N PRO A 211 10.32 -27.30 -26.56
CA PRO A 211 9.62 -27.98 -25.47
C PRO A 211 8.11 -27.95 -25.69
N GLN A 212 7.47 -29.13 -25.75
CA GLN A 212 6.02 -29.25 -25.75
C GLN A 212 5.44 -28.77 -24.41
N ARG A 213 4.52 -27.80 -24.47
CA ARG A 213 3.65 -27.46 -23.34
C ARG A 213 2.82 -28.68 -22.96
N SER A 214 2.87 -29.07 -21.69
CA SER A 214 1.95 -30.03 -21.08
C SER A 214 0.51 -29.55 -21.29
N SER A 215 -0.32 -30.36 -21.94
CA SER A 215 -1.75 -30.12 -22.10
C SER A 215 -2.42 -30.03 -20.72
N ALA A 216 -3.10 -28.92 -20.45
CA ALA A 216 -3.95 -28.78 -19.27
C ALA A 216 -5.02 -29.90 -19.27
N SER A 217 -5.22 -30.53 -18.12
CA SER A 217 -6.24 -31.54 -17.88
C SER A 217 -7.62 -30.99 -18.22
N ARG A 218 -8.29 -31.56 -19.24
CA ARG A 218 -9.68 -31.27 -19.59
C ARG A 218 -10.59 -31.82 -18.50
N ASP A 219 -11.22 -30.92 -17.74
CA ASP A 219 -12.23 -31.28 -16.75
C ASP A 219 -13.60 -31.42 -17.46
N PRO A 220 -14.24 -32.61 -17.43
CA PRO A 220 -15.53 -32.87 -18.06
C PRO A 220 -16.69 -32.03 -17.49
N PHE A 221 -16.47 -31.26 -16.41
CA PHE A 221 -17.41 -30.28 -15.91
C PHE A 221 -17.53 -29.02 -16.80
N PHE A 222 -16.44 -28.60 -17.45
CA PHE A 222 -16.38 -27.31 -18.18
C PHE A 222 -16.70 -27.41 -19.68
N GLU A 223 -16.79 -28.62 -20.26
CA GLU A 223 -17.12 -28.81 -21.68
C GLU A 223 -18.62 -29.08 -21.94
N LYS A 224 -19.47 -29.05 -20.91
CA LYS A 224 -20.93 -29.25 -21.09
C LYS A 224 -21.65 -27.92 -21.34
N PRO A 225 -22.59 -27.86 -22.30
CA PRO A 225 -23.51 -26.73 -22.43
C PRO A 225 -24.30 -26.57 -21.14
N TYR A 226 -24.47 -25.32 -20.68
CA TYR A 226 -25.25 -25.02 -19.49
C TYR A 226 -26.71 -25.47 -19.68
N GLU A 227 -27.21 -26.26 -18.74
CA GLU A 227 -28.59 -26.77 -18.73
C GLU A 227 -29.30 -26.17 -17.50
N ALA A 228 -30.32 -25.34 -17.73
CA ALA A 228 -31.08 -24.71 -16.66
C ALA A 228 -32.02 -25.77 -16.01
N PRO A 229 -32.12 -25.83 -14.67
CA PRO A 229 -33.04 -26.75 -14.02
C PRO A 229 -34.50 -26.38 -14.35
N ALA A 230 -35.28 -27.36 -14.83
CA ALA A 230 -36.67 -27.19 -15.29
C ALA A 230 -37.73 -26.96 -14.18
N ARG A 231 -37.32 -26.47 -13.01
CA ARG A 231 -38.23 -26.01 -11.96
C ARG A 231 -37.69 -24.72 -11.38
N GLU A 232 -38.41 -23.62 -11.59
CA GLU A 232 -38.33 -22.40 -10.79
C GLU A 232 -38.66 -22.77 -9.34
N ALA A 233 -37.64 -23.20 -8.60
CA ALA A 233 -37.70 -23.19 -7.15
C ALA A 233 -37.42 -21.74 -6.73
N GLU A 234 -38.47 -21.06 -6.29
CA GLU A 234 -38.38 -19.74 -5.66
C GLU A 234 -37.21 -19.72 -4.65
N PRO A 235 -36.39 -18.65 -4.64
CA PRO A 235 -35.31 -18.53 -3.68
C PRO A 235 -35.82 -18.69 -2.25
N ALA A 236 -35.15 -19.51 -1.44
CA ALA A 236 -35.56 -19.78 -0.05
C ALA A 236 -35.65 -18.53 0.84
N TRP A 237 -35.17 -17.36 0.39
CA TRP A 237 -35.30 -16.09 1.10
C TRP A 237 -36.63 -15.35 0.82
N GLU A 238 -37.38 -15.71 -0.23
CA GLU A 238 -38.74 -15.19 -0.50
C GLU A 238 -39.84 -15.97 0.24
N ALA A 239 -39.63 -17.27 0.51
CA ALA A 239 -40.60 -18.12 1.20
C ALA A 239 -40.80 -17.82 2.70
N SER A 240 -40.06 -16.85 3.27
CA SER A 240 -40.15 -16.51 4.69
C SER A 240 -40.54 -15.05 4.95
N ALA A 241 -41.43 -14.49 4.14
CA ALA A 241 -42.20 -13.30 4.51
C ALA A 241 -43.53 -13.71 5.19
N LYS A 242 -43.47 -14.38 6.35
CA LYS A 242 -44.64 -14.42 7.26
C LYS A 242 -44.69 -13.11 8.04
N ALA A 243 -45.82 -12.42 7.92
CA ALA A 243 -46.13 -11.16 8.59
C ALA A 243 -45.74 -11.20 10.09
N ALA A 244 -44.86 -10.29 10.50
CA ALA A 244 -44.59 -10.07 11.90
C ALA A 244 -45.83 -9.46 12.58
N PRO A 245 -46.28 -9.94 13.75
CA PRO A 245 -47.29 -9.24 14.51
C PRO A 245 -46.72 -7.90 14.96
N ALA A 246 -47.54 -6.84 14.86
CA ALA A 246 -47.19 -5.49 15.30
C ALA A 246 -46.67 -5.55 16.74
N ARG A 247 -45.37 -5.25 16.94
CA ARG A 247 -44.79 -5.11 18.26
C ARG A 247 -45.34 -3.84 18.89
N GLY A 248 -46.26 -4.01 19.84
CA GLY A 248 -46.70 -2.94 20.72
C GLY A 248 -45.50 -2.33 21.44
N ILE A 249 -45.47 -1.01 21.47
CA ILE A 249 -44.49 -0.21 22.21
C ILE A 249 -44.63 -0.58 23.68
N SER A 250 -43.56 -1.09 24.30
CA SER A 250 -43.54 -1.43 25.72
C SER A 250 -43.81 -0.19 26.58
N ASN A 251 -44.71 -0.29 27.55
CA ASN A 251 -45.14 0.79 28.47
C ASN A 251 -44.05 1.31 29.44
N ASN A 252 -42.76 1.02 29.21
CA ASN A 252 -41.67 1.40 30.11
C ASN A 252 -40.62 2.35 29.50
N ILE A 253 -40.92 2.98 28.36
CA ILE A 253 -40.07 4.05 27.80
C ILE A 253 -40.52 5.37 28.43
N LYS A 254 -39.82 5.80 29.49
CA LYS A 254 -39.93 7.16 30.02
C LYS A 254 -39.52 8.14 28.92
N SER A 255 -40.45 8.96 28.45
CA SER A 255 -40.16 10.02 27.50
C SER A 255 -39.17 11.01 28.13
N LYS A 256 -38.01 11.20 27.51
CA LYS A 256 -37.06 12.24 27.93
C LYS A 256 -37.71 13.60 27.66
N ARG A 257 -38.22 14.24 28.71
CA ARG A 257 -38.64 15.65 28.67
C ARG A 257 -37.45 16.50 28.23
N LYS A 258 -37.62 17.25 27.14
CA LYS A 258 -36.68 18.32 26.77
C LYS A 258 -36.92 19.49 27.71
N VAL A 259 -35.89 19.92 28.43
CA VAL A 259 -35.90 21.12 29.27
C VAL A 259 -35.14 22.21 28.52
N ALA A 260 -35.76 23.37 28.33
CA ALA A 260 -35.09 24.53 27.75
C ALA A 260 -34.13 25.13 28.78
N ALA A 261 -32.85 25.26 28.43
CA ALA A 261 -31.85 25.96 29.24
C ALA A 261 -31.60 27.35 28.65
N LEU A 262 -31.94 28.39 29.41
CA LEU A 262 -31.61 29.78 29.11
C LEU A 262 -30.26 30.10 29.76
N PHE A 263 -29.19 30.16 28.96
CA PHE A 263 -27.89 30.63 29.43
C PHE A 263 -27.88 32.16 29.44
N LYS A 264 -27.89 32.74 30.65
CA LYS A 264 -27.69 34.16 30.88
C LYS A 264 -26.23 34.50 30.57
N ALA A 265 -25.99 35.35 29.56
CA ALA A 265 -24.69 35.95 29.34
C ALA A 265 -24.34 36.83 30.55
N SER A 266 -23.19 36.56 31.18
CA SER A 266 -22.59 37.49 32.15
C SER A 266 -22.10 38.70 31.36
N ALA A 267 -22.72 39.85 31.63
CA ALA A 267 -22.24 41.13 31.15
C ALA A 267 -20.94 41.46 31.89
N SER A 268 -19.82 41.50 31.18
CA SER A 268 -18.61 42.16 31.64
C SER A 268 -18.79 43.67 31.47
N ALA A 269 -19.10 44.37 32.55
CA ALA A 269 -18.95 45.82 32.63
C ALA A 269 -18.78 46.27 34.09
N SER A 270 -17.57 46.70 34.43
CA SER A 270 -17.22 47.86 35.28
C SER A 270 -15.70 47.82 35.47
N THR A 271 -14.88 48.87 35.53
CA THR A 271 -14.95 50.36 35.49
C THR A 271 -13.46 50.76 35.59
N ALA A 272 -12.92 51.64 34.74
CA ALA A 272 -12.68 53.05 35.07
C ALA A 272 -12.17 53.30 36.50
N ASP A 273 -10.87 53.58 36.62
CA ASP A 273 -10.29 54.73 37.30
C ASP A 273 -9.04 55.17 36.50
#